data_AF-A0AAF0C558-F1
#
_entry.id   AF-A0AAF0C558-F1
#
_cell.length_a   1.000
_cell.length_b   1.000
_cell.length_c   1.000
_cell.angle_alpha   90.00
_cell.angle_beta   90.00
_cell.angle_gamma   90.00
#
_symmetry.space_group_name_H-M   'P 1'
#
loop_
_entity.id
_entity.type
_entity.pdbx_description
1 polymer ?
#
loop_
_entity_poly.entity_id
_entity_poly.type
_entity_poly.pdbx_seq_one_letter_code
_entity_poly.pdbx_strand_id
1 'polypeptide(L)'
;MMNSNRRTNTETIPEFFSCGFAVQVTDNKKITNAPGIASLDTFWQQYRQHAPEKLSRFMLTHYNVKAASNAQLVDEFWQDCLSEVVASGGVLPHASIFDWLYFRGYH
;
A
#
# COMPACT_ATOMS: atom_id res chain seq x y z
N MET A 1 24.71 -19.37 30.14
CA MET A 1 23.73 -18.32 29.76
C MET A 1 24.28 -17.60 28.54
N MET A 2 23.86 -17.98 27.34
CA MET A 2 24.22 -17.24 26.13
C MET A 2 23.18 -16.15 25.94
N ASN A 3 23.64 -14.90 26.08
CA ASN A 3 22.85 -13.71 25.85
C ASN A 3 22.60 -13.60 24.34
N SER A 4 21.48 -14.15 23.87
CA SER A 4 21.01 -13.95 22.51
C SER A 4 20.64 -12.48 22.37
N ASN A 5 21.58 -11.69 21.86
CA ASN A 5 21.30 -10.38 21.29
C ASN A 5 20.23 -10.58 20.20
N ARG A 6 18.96 -10.41 20.58
CA ARG A 6 17.87 -10.10 19.65
C ARG A 6 18.30 -8.83 18.94
N ARG A 7 18.96 -8.97 17.79
CA ARG A 7 18.92 -7.95 16.75
C ARG A 7 17.45 -7.76 16.45
N THR A 8 16.85 -6.75 17.07
CA THR A 8 15.64 -6.15 16.55
C THR A 8 16.06 -5.55 15.21
N ASN A 9 16.00 -6.36 14.15
CA ASN A 9 15.97 -5.85 12.78
C ASN A 9 14.69 -5.03 12.69
N THR A 10 14.72 -3.78 13.14
CA THR A 10 13.81 -2.77 12.63
C THR A 10 14.24 -2.54 11.19
N GLU A 11 13.84 -3.46 10.30
CA GLU A 11 13.82 -3.20 8.87
C GLU A 11 12.97 -1.95 8.68
N THR A 12 13.64 -0.83 8.42
CA THR A 12 12.99 0.44 8.12
C THR A 12 12.23 0.27 6.83
N ILE A 13 10.92 0.52 6.87
CA ILE A 13 10.10 0.50 5.66
C ILE A 13 10.65 1.55 4.67
N PRO A 14 10.89 1.19 3.40
CA PRO A 14 11.45 2.13 2.43
C PRO A 14 10.49 3.30 2.18
N GLU A 15 11.03 4.47 1.83
CA GLU A 15 10.22 5.66 1.57
C GLU A 15 9.32 5.45 0.34
N PHE A 16 8.07 5.93 0.43
CA PHE A 16 7.08 5.79 -0.64
C PHE A 16 7.59 6.25 -2.01
N PHE A 17 8.17 7.45 -2.08
CA PHE A 17 8.63 8.02 -3.34
C PHE A 17 9.83 7.27 -3.95
N SER A 18 10.51 6.43 -3.18
CA SER A 18 11.64 5.64 -3.66
C SER A 18 11.26 4.26 -4.20
N CYS A 19 10.20 3.63 -3.68
CA CYS A 19 9.92 2.22 -3.94
C CYS A 19 8.47 1.88 -4.29
N GLY A 20 7.55 2.83 -4.21
CA GLY A 20 6.12 2.57 -4.34
C GLY A 20 5.47 2.31 -2.98
N PHE A 21 4.40 1.54 -2.97
CA PHE A 21 3.66 1.25 -1.75
C PHE A 21 4.22 0.01 -1.06
N ALA A 22 4.70 0.18 0.16
CA ALA A 22 5.18 -0.93 0.98
C ALA A 22 4.28 -1.14 2.19
N VAL A 23 4.17 -2.41 2.59
CA VAL A 23 3.52 -2.84 3.82
C VAL A 23 4.44 -3.82 4.53
N GLN A 24 4.73 -3.53 5.79
CA GLN A 24 5.44 -4.44 6.68
C GLN A 24 4.43 -5.03 7.67
N VAL A 25 4.36 -6.36 7.69
CA VAL A 25 3.57 -7.10 8.68
C VAL A 25 4.51 -7.53 9.79
N THR A 26 4.25 -7.04 10.99
CA THR A 26 4.92 -7.47 12.22
C THR A 26 3.89 -8.14 13.12
N ASP A 27 4.35 -8.89 14.14
CA ASP A 27 3.56 -9.81 14.97
C ASP A 27 2.22 -9.30 15.54
N ASN A 28 1.87 -8.02 15.41
CA ASN A 28 0.53 -7.50 15.68
C ASN A 28 0.13 -6.22 14.90
N LYS A 29 0.90 -5.79 13.89
CA LYS A 29 0.66 -4.50 13.20
C LYS A 29 1.04 -4.53 11.74
N LYS A 30 0.24 -3.81 10.95
CA LYS A 30 0.53 -3.54 9.53
C LYS A 30 0.95 -2.09 9.35
N ILE A 31 2.25 -1.89 9.17
CA ILE A 31 2.88 -0.58 8.96
C ILE A 31 3.02 -0.34 7.47
N THR A 32 2.79 0.89 7.01
CA THR A 32 2.93 1.27 5.60
C THR A 32 3.77 2.53 5.45
N ASN A 33 4.38 2.69 4.27
CA ASN A 33 5.10 3.91 3.90
C ASN A 33 4.19 4.97 3.26
N ALA A 34 2.90 4.68 3.05
CA ALA A 34 1.96 5.60 2.42
C ALA A 34 1.91 6.95 3.17
N PRO A 35 2.16 8.09 2.49
CA PRO A 35 2.18 9.39 3.12
C PRO A 35 0.89 9.71 3.88
N GLY A 36 1.02 10.13 5.14
CA GLY A 36 -0.13 10.48 5.98
C GLY A 36 -0.90 9.29 6.57
N ILE A 37 -0.48 8.05 6.31
CA ILE A 37 -1.09 6.84 6.90
C ILE A 37 -0.10 6.22 7.90
N ALA A 38 -0.33 6.45 9.19
CA ALA A 38 0.56 5.96 10.25
C ALA A 38 0.56 4.43 10.41
N SER A 39 -0.60 3.79 10.23
CA SER A 39 -0.73 2.33 10.17
C SER A 39 -1.99 1.95 9.40
N LEU A 40 -1.99 0.75 8.79
CA LEU A 40 -3.18 0.25 8.11
C LEU A 40 -4.28 -0.11 9.12
N ASP A 41 -3.93 -0.54 10.33
CA ASP A 41 -4.94 -0.85 11.36
C ASP A 41 -5.76 0.38 11.75
N THR A 42 -5.10 1.53 11.99
CA THR A 42 -5.78 2.80 12.26
C THR A 42 -6.61 3.26 11.07
N PHE A 43 -6.08 3.11 9.85
CA PHE A 43 -6.81 3.47 8.62
C PHE A 43 -8.08 2.64 8.44
N TRP A 44 -8.02 1.32 8.70
CA TRP A 44 -9.18 0.44 8.64
C TRP A 44 -10.20 0.74 9.74
N GLN A 45 -9.75 1.09 10.95
CA GLN A 45 -10.67 1.52 12.02
C GLN A 45 -11.43 2.80 11.65
N GLN A 46 -10.74 3.75 11.01
CA GLN A 46 -11.32 5.03 10.62
C GLN A 46 -12.33 4.90 9.48
N TYR A 47 -12.01 4.12 8.44
CA TYR A 47 -12.79 4.06 7.21
C TYR A 47 -13.62 2.78 7.03
N ARG A 48 -13.39 1.76 7.85
CA ARG A 48 -14.13 0.48 7.89
C ARG A 48 -14.25 -0.14 6.50
N GLN A 49 -15.47 -0.43 6.05
CA GLN A 49 -15.76 -1.02 4.75
C GLN A 49 -15.30 -0.17 3.55
N HIS A 50 -15.07 1.14 3.74
CA HIS A 50 -14.59 2.05 2.69
C HIS A 50 -13.06 2.17 2.65
N ALA A 51 -12.33 1.48 3.54
CA ALA A 51 -10.87 1.52 3.54
C ALA A 51 -10.25 1.05 2.21
N PRO A 52 -10.67 -0.08 1.60
CA PRO A 52 -10.17 -0.51 0.29
C PRO A 52 -10.29 0.58 -0.79
N GLU A 53 -11.49 1.16 -0.93
CA GLU A 53 -11.77 2.22 -1.90
C GLU A 53 -10.88 3.45 -1.64
N LYS A 54 -10.83 3.92 -0.39
CA LYS A 54 -10.08 5.13 -0.04
C LYS A 54 -8.58 4.98 -0.23
N LEU A 55 -8.02 3.83 0.14
CA LEU A 55 -6.60 3.57 -0.07
C LEU A 55 -6.28 3.51 -1.56
N SER A 56 -7.12 2.84 -2.35
CA SER A 56 -6.95 2.73 -3.80
C SER A 56 -7.04 4.09 -4.49
N ARG A 57 -8.01 4.94 -4.12
CA ARG A 57 -8.11 6.32 -4.62
C ARG A 57 -6.91 7.17 -4.21
N PHE A 58 -6.48 7.08 -2.95
CA PHE A 58 -5.30 7.79 -2.46
C PHE A 58 -4.08 7.44 -3.31
N MET A 59 -3.83 6.13 -3.47
CA MET A 59 -2.74 5.60 -4.28
C MET A 59 -2.82 6.10 -5.72
N LEU A 60 -3.94 5.87 -6.41
CA LEU A 60 -4.12 6.26 -7.80
C LEU A 60 -4.00 7.78 -8.03
N THR A 61 -4.36 8.62 -7.05
CA THR A 61 -4.23 10.08 -7.17
C THR A 61 -2.77 10.52 -7.32
N HIS A 62 -1.81 9.73 -6.83
CA HIS A 62 -0.38 10.01 -7.01
C HIS A 62 0.16 9.66 -8.40
N TYR A 63 -0.60 8.90 -9.22
CA TYR A 63 -0.16 8.46 -10.55
C TYR A 63 -1.06 9.00 -11.67
N ASN A 64 -2.38 8.91 -11.51
CA ASN A 64 -3.35 9.37 -12.49
C ASN A 64 -4.70 9.75 -11.86
N VAL A 65 -5.00 11.06 -11.81
CA VAL A 65 -6.23 11.59 -11.20
C VAL A 65 -7.51 11.13 -11.91
N LYS A 66 -7.47 10.89 -13.23
CA LYS A 66 -8.62 10.38 -13.97
C LYS A 66 -8.91 8.93 -13.60
N ALA A 67 -7.88 8.11 -13.43
CA ALA A 67 -8.04 6.73 -12.94
C ALA A 67 -8.62 6.72 -11.51
N ALA A 68 -8.11 7.58 -10.62
CA ALA A 68 -8.59 7.70 -9.24
C ALA A 68 -10.06 8.15 -9.12
N SER A 69 -10.60 8.78 -10.17
CA SER A 69 -12.00 9.23 -10.23
C SER A 69 -12.96 8.14 -10.74
N ASN A 70 -12.45 7.10 -11.38
CA ASN A 70 -13.24 6.01 -11.95
C ASN A 70 -13.46 4.91 -10.90
N ALA A 71 -14.70 4.71 -10.45
CA ALA A 71 -15.04 3.74 -9.41
C ALA A 71 -14.66 2.30 -9.78
N GLN A 72 -14.87 1.90 -11.04
CA GLN A 72 -14.51 0.55 -11.50
C GLN A 72 -12.99 0.33 -11.40
N LEU A 73 -12.19 1.32 -11.82
CA LEU A 73 -10.73 1.20 -11.75
C LEU A 73 -10.20 1.23 -10.32
N VAL A 74 -10.85 1.97 -9.44
CA VAL A 74 -10.52 1.98 -8.01
C VAL A 74 -10.71 0.59 -7.42
N ASP A 75 -11.83 -0.07 -7.73
CA ASP A 75 -12.11 -1.43 -7.27
C ASP A 75 -11.16 -2.45 -7.90
N GLU A 76 -10.89 -2.36 -9.21
CA GLU A 76 -9.93 -3.23 -9.89
C GLU A 76 -8.52 -3.06 -9.32
N PHE A 77 -8.07 -1.82 -9.06
CA PHE A 77 -6.75 -1.56 -8.49
C PHE A 77 -6.61 -2.15 -7.09
N TRP A 78 -7.68 -2.13 -6.29
CA TRP A 78 -7.69 -2.82 -5.01
C TRP A 78 -7.45 -4.32 -5.20
N GLN A 79 -8.24 -4.97 -6.05
CA GLN A 79 -8.18 -6.42 -6.23
C GLN A 79 -6.84 -6.85 -6.82
N ASP A 80 -6.40 -6.19 -7.90
CA ASP A 80 -5.24 -6.60 -8.69
C ASP A 80 -3.90 -6.25 -8.02
N CYS A 81 -3.82 -5.12 -7.31
CA CYS A 81 -2.54 -4.55 -6.90
C CYS A 81 -2.35 -4.44 -5.38
N LEU A 82 -3.39 -4.05 -4.64
CA LEU A 82 -3.23 -3.68 -3.23
C LEU A 82 -3.63 -4.78 -2.25
N SER A 83 -4.64 -5.59 -2.58
CA SER A 83 -5.28 -6.51 -1.63
C SER A 83 -4.27 -7.47 -0.99
N GLU A 84 -3.41 -8.08 -1.80
CA GLU A 84 -2.38 -9.02 -1.33
C GLU A 84 -1.27 -8.33 -0.54
N VAL A 85 -0.77 -7.18 -1.03
CA VAL A 85 0.27 -6.41 -0.32
C VAL A 85 -0.22 -5.93 1.04
N VAL A 86 -1.49 -5.52 1.14
CA VAL A 86 -2.11 -5.17 2.42
C VAL A 86 -2.35 -6.40 3.29
N ALA A 87 -2.73 -7.54 2.71
CA ALA A 87 -3.01 -8.76 3.46
C ALA A 87 -1.74 -9.37 4.08
N SER A 88 -0.69 -9.48 3.28
CA SER A 88 0.49 -10.32 3.55
C SER A 88 1.78 -9.51 3.74
N GLY A 89 1.77 -8.22 3.44
CA GLY A 89 2.98 -7.40 3.36
C GLY A 89 3.67 -7.52 2.00
N GLY A 90 4.68 -6.69 1.80
CA GLY A 90 5.45 -6.63 0.56
C GLY A 90 5.57 -5.23 0.00
N VAL A 91 5.99 -5.14 -1.26
CA VAL A 91 6.15 -3.88 -1.99
C VAL A 91 5.39 -3.99 -3.30
N LEU A 92 4.52 -3.02 -3.57
CA LEU A 92 3.95 -2.72 -4.88
C LEU A 92 4.81 -1.62 -5.53
N PRO A 93 5.70 -1.96 -6.48
CA PRO A 93 6.61 -0.99 -7.08
C PRO A 93 5.89 0.06 -7.91
N HIS A 94 6.46 1.27 -7.98
CA HIS A 94 6.01 2.34 -8.88
C HIS A 94 5.85 1.84 -10.33
N ALA A 95 6.84 1.11 -10.83
CA ALA A 95 6.82 0.55 -12.18
C ALA A 95 5.60 -0.35 -12.43
N SER A 96 5.24 -1.21 -11.47
CA SER A 96 4.07 -2.07 -11.59
C SER A 96 2.76 -1.29 -11.63
N ILE A 97 2.67 -0.18 -10.88
CA ILE A 97 1.49 0.70 -10.91
C ILE A 97 1.40 1.42 -12.26
N PHE A 98 2.52 1.91 -12.80
CA PHE A 98 2.58 2.52 -14.12
C PHE A 98 2.19 1.52 -15.23
N ASP A 99 2.73 0.30 -15.21
CA ASP A 99 2.39 -0.75 -16.17
C ASP A 99 0.90 -1.11 -16.10
N TRP A 100 0.36 -1.27 -14.89
CA TRP A 100 -1.05 -1.58 -14.68
C TRP A 100 -1.99 -0.50 -15.23
N LEU A 101 -1.62 0.78 -15.05
CA LEU A 101 -2.33 1.94 -15.62
C LEU A 101 -2.20 1.99 -17.14
N TYR A 102 -1.00 1.73 -17.67
CA TYR A 102 -0.71 1.75 -19.10
C TYR A 102 -1.60 0.76 -19.87
N PHE A 103 -1.71 -0.49 -19.40
CA PHE A 103 -2.56 -1.51 -20.04
C PHE A 103 -4.06 -1.20 -19.98
N ARG A 104 -4.47 -0.20 -19.20
CA ARG A 104 -5.84 0.31 -19.10
C ARG A 104 -6.06 1.63 -19.82
N GLY A 105 -5.06 2.11 -20.56
CA GLY A 105 -5.14 3.35 -21.35
C GLY A 105 -4.87 4.62 -20.56
N TYR A 106 -4.21 4.52 -19.40
CA TYR A 106 -3.79 5.66 -18.59
C TYR A 106 -2.27 5.83 -18.72
N HIS A 107 -1.86 6.94 -19.35
CA HIS A 107 -0.47 7.33 -19.59
C HIS A 107 -0.10 8.55 -18.76
#